data_AF-A0A534TUY8-F1
#
_entry.id   AF-A0A534TUY8-F1
#
_cell.length_a   1.000
_cell.length_b   1.000
_cell.length_c   1.000
_cell.angle_alpha   90.00
_cell.angle_beta   90.00
_cell.angle_gamma   90.00
#
_symmetry.space_group_name_H-M   'P 1'
#
loop_
_entity.id
_entity.type
_entity.pdbx_description
1 polymer ?
#
loop_
_entity_poly.entity_id
_entity_poly.type
_entity_poly.pdbx_seq_one_letter_code
_entity_poly.pdbx_strand_id
1 'polypeptide(L)'
;MKFASALNAQPGQAEVSNKPLVSVVIIFLNAERFIQEAIESVFAQTYDHWELLLVDDGSSDGSTAIARRYAERHPEKVELRQECVAQRRN
;
A
#
# COMPACT_ATOMS: atom_id res chain seq x y z
N MET A 1 -49.25 16.26 -23.67
CA MET A 1 -48.64 15.35 -22.67
C MET A 1 -48.69 13.92 -23.19
N LYS A 2 -47.55 13.39 -23.64
CA LYS A 2 -47.23 11.95 -23.74
C LYS A 2 -45.84 11.84 -24.38
N PHE A 3 -44.82 11.56 -23.58
CA PHE A 3 -43.59 10.95 -24.05
C PHE A 3 -43.34 9.72 -23.19
N ALA A 4 -43.89 8.59 -23.64
CA ALA A 4 -43.26 7.32 -23.38
C ALA A 4 -42.14 7.20 -24.42
N SER A 5 -40.88 7.26 -23.98
CA SER A 5 -39.77 6.73 -24.74
C SER A 5 -39.10 5.69 -23.86
N ALA A 6 -39.10 4.47 -24.38
CA ALA A 6 -38.58 3.28 -23.74
C ALA A 6 -37.19 3.51 -23.14
N LEU A 7 -37.04 3.14 -21.87
CA LEU A 7 -35.76 2.90 -21.25
C LEU A 7 -35.14 1.70 -21.97
N ASN A 8 -34.18 1.94 -22.87
CA ASN A 8 -33.40 0.87 -23.48
C ASN A 8 -32.58 0.18 -22.38
N ALA A 9 -33.08 -0.95 -21.88
CA ALA A 9 -32.27 -1.91 -21.15
C ALA A 9 -31.26 -2.53 -22.14
N GLN A 10 -29.98 -2.18 -22.01
CA GLN A 10 -28.92 -2.88 -22.71
C GLN A 10 -28.42 -4.05 -21.83
N PRO A 11 -28.50 -5.30 -22.30
CA PRO A 11 -27.89 -6.44 -21.63
C PRO A 11 -26.41 -6.48 -22.02
N GLY A 12 -25.52 -6.04 -21.12
CA GLY A 12 -24.09 -6.05 -21.47
C GLY A 12 -23.12 -5.38 -20.51
N GLN A 13 -23.51 -5.00 -19.30
CA GLN A 13 -22.54 -4.59 -18.29
C GLN A 13 -22.29 -5.78 -17.37
N ALA A 14 -21.26 -6.56 -17.71
CA ALA A 14 -20.60 -7.37 -16.70
C ALA A 14 -20.09 -6.39 -15.63
N GLU A 15 -20.61 -6.50 -14.43
CA GLU A 15 -20.15 -5.79 -13.24
C GLU A 15 -18.65 -6.10 -13.04
N VAL A 16 -17.77 -5.33 -13.67
CA VAL A 16 -16.34 -5.40 -13.36
C VAL A 16 -16.22 -4.77 -11.99
N SER A 17 -16.04 -5.58 -10.96
CA SER A 17 -15.56 -5.13 -9.66
C SER A 17 -14.12 -4.63 -9.82
N ASN A 18 -13.93 -3.55 -10.57
CA ASN A 18 -12.65 -2.99 -10.98
C ASN A 18 -12.11 -2.11 -9.86
N LYS A 19 -11.89 -2.70 -8.68
CA LYS A 19 -11.21 -1.99 -7.59
C LYS A 19 -9.75 -1.81 -8.02
N PRO A 20 -9.24 -0.60 -8.29
CA PRO A 20 -7.85 -0.41 -8.68
C PRO A 20 -6.90 -0.81 -7.54
N LEU A 21 -5.78 -1.46 -7.84
CA LEU A 21 -4.75 -1.70 -6.82
C LEU A 21 -4.13 -0.35 -6.42
N VAL A 22 -4.05 -0.07 -5.11
CA VAL A 22 -3.39 1.13 -4.57
C VAL A 22 -2.08 0.74 -3.93
N SER A 23 -0.97 1.26 -4.43
CA SER A 23 0.35 1.03 -3.85
C SER A 23 0.68 2.17 -2.87
N VAL A 24 0.85 1.82 -1.59
CA VAL A 24 1.25 2.75 -0.54
C VAL A 24 2.75 2.61 -0.32
N VAL A 25 3.49 3.70 -0.42
CA VAL A 25 4.94 3.70 -0.23
C VAL A 25 5.29 4.53 1.00
N ILE A 26 5.95 3.91 1.97
CA ILE A 26 6.48 4.59 3.16
C ILE A 26 8.00 4.55 3.08
N ILE A 27 8.60 5.70 2.79
CA ILE A 27 10.05 5.90 2.86
C ILE A 27 10.38 6.40 4.26
N PHE A 28 11.32 5.76 4.94
CA PHE A 28 11.68 6.11 6.30
C PHE A 28 13.19 6.12 6.54
N LEU A 29 13.61 7.00 7.45
CA LEU A 29 14.97 7.11 7.97
C LEU A 29 14.89 7.42 9.47
N ASN A 30 15.39 6.51 10.30
CA ASN A 30 15.38 6.63 11.75
C ASN A 30 13.99 6.95 12.36
N ALA A 31 12.97 6.20 11.93
CA ALA A 31 11.57 6.46 12.25
C ALA A 31 10.99 5.52 13.33
N GLU A 32 11.82 4.94 14.21
CA GLU A 32 11.40 3.87 15.14
C GLU A 32 10.14 4.21 15.94
N ARG A 33 10.02 5.49 16.34
CA ARG A 33 8.89 6.00 17.12
C ARG A 33 7.56 6.07 16.36
N PHE A 34 7.59 6.18 15.04
CA PHE A 34 6.42 6.49 14.21
C PHE A 34 6.11 5.41 13.17
N ILE A 35 7.10 4.61 12.79
CA ILE A 35 6.96 3.63 11.71
C ILE A 35 5.87 2.60 12.01
N GLN A 36 5.71 2.22 13.27
CA GLN A 36 4.65 1.29 13.68
C GLN A 36 3.26 1.89 13.45
N GLU A 37 3.01 3.10 13.97
CA GLU A 37 1.73 3.80 13.82
C GLU A 37 1.41 4.09 12.35
N ALA A 38 2.44 4.48 11.57
CA ALA A 38 2.30 4.70 10.13
C ALA A 38 1.85 3.43 9.40
N ILE A 39 2.48 2.28 9.68
CA ILE A 39 2.09 0.99 9.10
C ILE A 39 0.66 0.65 9.54
N GLU A 40 0.35 0.74 10.83
CA GLU A 40 -0.98 0.45 11.38
C GLU A 40 -2.07 1.33 10.74
N SER A 41 -1.76 2.59 10.41
CA SER A 41 -2.70 3.47 9.71
C SER A 41 -3.06 2.97 8.31
N VAL A 42 -2.13 2.30 7.61
CA VAL A 42 -2.39 1.68 6.29
C VAL A 42 -3.24 0.42 6.45
N PHE A 43 -3.00 -0.37 7.51
CA PHE A 43 -3.84 -1.52 7.83
C PHE A 43 -5.25 -1.14 8.26
N ALA A 44 -5.45 0.06 8.83
CA ALA A 44 -6.75 0.57 9.25
C ALA A 44 -7.59 1.20 8.11
N GLN A 45 -7.11 1.19 6.86
CA GLN A 45 -7.84 1.74 5.72
C GLN A 45 -9.12 0.93 5.44
N THR A 46 -10.20 1.62 5.07
CA THR A 46 -11.47 0.98 4.68
C THR A 46 -11.45 0.43 3.25
N TYR A 47 -10.41 0.76 2.48
CA TYR A 47 -10.17 0.20 1.17
C TYR A 47 -9.24 -1.01 1.30
N ASP A 48 -9.62 -2.16 0.75
CA ASP A 48 -8.91 -3.43 1.00
C ASP A 48 -7.88 -3.81 -0.08
N HIS A 49 -7.94 -3.17 -1.25
CA HIS A 49 -7.15 -3.55 -2.43
C HIS A 49 -5.88 -2.69 -2.54
N TRP A 50 -4.94 -2.91 -1.64
CA TRP A 50 -3.67 -2.20 -1.60
C TRP A 50 -2.49 -3.12 -1.31
N GLU A 51 -1.31 -2.59 -1.64
CA GLU A 51 0.00 -3.12 -1.27
C GLU A 51 0.80 -2.04 -0.54
N LEU A 52 1.71 -2.45 0.34
CA LEU A 52 2.54 -1.56 1.15
C LEU A 52 4.02 -1.82 0.90
N LEU A 53 4.72 -0.82 0.38
CA LEU A 53 6.16 -0.83 0.17
C LEU A 53 6.83 0.01 1.25
N LEU A 54 7.63 -0.64 2.08
CA LEU A 54 8.45 -0.03 3.11
C LEU A 54 9.86 0.14 2.54
N VAL A 55 10.34 1.38 2.47
CA VAL A 55 11.67 1.70 1.93
C VAL A 55 12.53 2.31 3.03
N ASP A 56 13.56 1.60 3.43
CA ASP A 56 14.54 2.03 4.43
C ASP A 56 15.73 2.71 3.74
N ASP A 57 15.94 4.00 3.99
CA ASP A 57 17.04 4.81 3.40
C ASP A 57 18.35 4.73 4.23
N GLY A 58 18.56 3.61 4.92
CA GLY A 58 19.75 3.39 5.74
C GLY A 58 19.59 3.81 7.20
N SER A 59 18.45 3.51 7.80
CA SER A 59 18.21 3.72 9.22
C SER A 59 19.23 2.97 10.09
N SER A 60 19.64 3.60 11.18
CA SER A 60 20.55 3.03 12.18
C SER A 60 19.85 2.74 13.51
N ASP A 61 18.54 3.00 13.60
CA ASP A 61 17.70 2.74 14.77
C ASP A 61 16.90 1.42 14.62
N GLY A 62 15.93 1.19 15.49
CA GLY A 62 15.06 0.00 15.46
C GLY A 62 14.00 -0.01 14.35
N SER A 63 13.86 1.07 13.55
CA SER A 63 12.75 1.20 12.58
C SER A 63 12.75 0.11 11.51
N THR A 64 13.93 -0.27 11.01
CA THR A 64 14.12 -1.36 10.06
C THR A 64 13.64 -2.70 10.61
N ALA A 65 13.92 -2.97 11.89
CA ALA A 65 13.51 -4.23 12.52
C ALA A 65 11.98 -4.29 12.68
N ILE A 66 11.35 -3.16 13.01
CA ILE A 66 9.89 -3.05 13.04
C ILE A 66 9.31 -3.32 11.64
N ALA A 67 9.80 -2.61 10.62
CA ALA A 67 9.34 -2.78 9.24
C ALA A 67 9.49 -4.23 8.74
N ARG A 68 10.62 -4.88 9.05
CA ARG A 68 10.88 -6.29 8.71
C ARG A 68 9.86 -7.23 9.32
N ARG A 69 9.51 -7.03 10.60
CA ARG A 69 8.50 -7.85 11.29
C ARG A 69 7.13 -7.78 10.61
N TYR A 70 6.76 -6.62 10.06
CA TYR A 70 5.50 -6.50 9.31
C TYR A 70 5.57 -7.19 7.94
N ALA A 71 6.68 -7.05 7.22
CA ALA A 71 6.90 -7.75 5.95
C ALA A 71 6.89 -9.28 6.11
N GLU A 72 7.48 -9.81 7.18
CA GLU A 72 7.46 -11.24 7.49
C GLU A 72 6.08 -11.76 7.90
N ARG A 73 5.27 -10.92 8.57
CA ARG A 73 3.92 -11.28 9.01
C ARG A 73 2.91 -11.24 7.86
N HIS A 74 3.10 -10.34 6.91
CA HIS A 74 2.17 -10.09 5.79
C HIS A 74 2.90 -10.10 4.44
N PRO A 75 3.59 -11.19 4.06
CA PRO A 75 4.36 -11.26 2.82
C PRO A 75 3.51 -11.08 1.55
N GLU A 76 2.19 -11.26 1.65
CA GLU A 76 1.23 -11.09 0.56
C GLU A 76 0.84 -9.63 0.30
N LYS A 77 1.13 -8.71 1.23
CA LYS A 77 0.73 -7.29 1.16
C LYS A 77 1.87 -6.31 1.43
N VAL A 78 2.88 -6.72 2.20
CA VAL A 78 3.92 -5.82 2.71
C VAL A 78 5.28 -6.26 2.19
N GLU A 79 5.97 -5.33 1.56
CA GLU A 79 7.30 -5.55 1.02
C GLU A 79 8.29 -4.56 1.65
N LEU A 80 9.41 -5.07 2.18
CA LEU A 80 10.52 -4.23 2.65
C LEU A 80 11.62 -4.17 1.59
N ARG A 81 12.06 -2.96 1.27
CA ARG A 81 13.23 -2.65 0.46
C ARG A 81 14.21 -1.84 1.31
N GLN A 82 15.47 -2.21 1.29
CA GLN A 82 16.52 -1.49 2.01
C GLN A 82 17.49 -0.89 1.00
N GLU A 83 17.59 0.43 0.96
CA GLU A 83 18.65 1.12 0.23
C GLU A 83 19.86 1.25 1.14
N CYS A 84 20.82 0.34 1.00
CA CYS A 84 22.09 0.44 1.70
C CYS A 84 22.95 1.50 0.99
N VAL A 85 23.01 2.72 1.56
CA VAL A 85 23.85 3.84 1.05
C VAL A 85 25.34 3.47 0.96
N ALA A 86 25.80 2.41 1.65
CA ALA A 86 27.18 1.92 1.56
C ALA A 86 27.61 1.45 0.15
N GLN A 87 26.67 1.34 -0.81
CA GLN A 87 26.95 0.91 -2.18
C GLN A 87 27.09 2.06 -3.20
N ARG A 88 26.87 3.33 -2.82
CA ARG A 88 27.23 4.49 -3.67
C ARG A 88 28.71 4.88 -3.47
N ARG A 89 29.62 3.94 -3.76
CA ARG A 89 31.03 4.25 -4.02
C ARG A 89 31.14 4.66 -5.49
N ASN A 90 31.24 5.95 -5.77
CA ASN A 90 31.81 6.47 -7.00
C ASN A 90 33.12 7.17 -6.66
#